data_AF-A0A2H0GY13-F1
#
_entry.id   AF-A0A2H0GY13-F1
#
_cell.length_a   1.000
_cell.length_b   1.000
_cell.length_c   1.000
_cell.angle_alpha   90.00
_cell.angle_beta   90.00
_cell.angle_gamma   90.00
#
_symmetry.space_group_name_H-M   'P 1'
#
loop_
_entity.id
_entity.type
_entity.pdbx_description
1 polymer ?
#
loop_
_entity_poly.entity_id
_entity_poly.type
_entity_poly.pdbx_seq_one_letter_code
_entity_poly.pdbx_strand_id
1 'polypeptide(L)'
;MKKLYSYMLKQYLGPFVFTFFVALFILLLQFLWKYIDDLVGKGLEWYIIAKLMFYASSTFVPLALPLAILLSSLMTFGNLGEQYELVAMKAAGISLRKAMKWLAILALFLSIAAFLFSNYVLPVANLKFGSLLYDVRQQKLAFNLTEGIYYQGIENYVIRAGRKDKDNKTIFDITIYDHTDRMGNTIVTTANKGYMEMSADKKRIIFTLFDGVRYADITNVANYRKTRPFESTKFDKQILTFDLTEFKLNRTNEDLFKSHYSMLNIQQLNAAIDSLSTKRNEALERYKMNFLKRYPTIPVKDTLMGNQSTTAIATPDKIADTLTLSLLSSYTIDDQDIILESALKGARAAKDNLISYSKEIESRESNMIKHEVVWHQKFTLSLACFIFFFIGAPLGAIIRKGGLGLPVVVSVLFFVLYHIISITGEKAVKTGDLNVDFGIWLSTMVIMPLGLFLTYKATTDAQLMDTESWQKFFKKLHFKKN
;
A
#
# COMPACT_ATOMS: atom_id res chain seq x y z
N MET A 1 -0.24 -43.92 20.68
CA MET A 1 -0.92 -42.91 19.82
C MET A 1 -1.00 -41.53 20.46
N LYS A 2 -1.64 -41.34 21.64
CA LYS A 2 -1.72 -40.01 22.30
C LYS A 2 -0.36 -39.35 22.57
N LYS A 3 0.65 -40.14 22.99
CA LYS A 3 2.03 -39.65 23.22
C LYS A 3 2.70 -39.12 21.95
N LEU A 4 2.53 -39.81 20.80
CA LEU A 4 3.06 -39.36 19.50
C LEU A 4 2.50 -37.99 19.12
N TYR A 5 1.20 -37.78 19.33
CA TYR A 5 0.55 -36.52 18.94
C TYR A 5 1.01 -35.35 19.80
N SER A 6 1.12 -35.54 21.11
CA SER A 6 1.71 -34.54 22.00
C SER A 6 3.17 -34.26 21.65
N TYR A 7 3.92 -35.29 21.29
CA TYR A 7 5.31 -35.16 20.85
C TYR A 7 5.45 -34.31 19.58
N MET A 8 4.71 -34.65 18.51
CA MET A 8 4.72 -33.90 17.25
C MET A 8 4.33 -32.43 17.47
N LEU A 9 3.35 -32.17 18.33
CA LEU A 9 2.90 -30.81 18.64
C LEU A 9 3.98 -30.01 19.38
N LYS A 10 4.62 -30.60 20.39
CA LYS A 10 5.73 -29.95 21.13
C LYS A 10 6.91 -29.64 20.21
N GLN A 11 7.25 -30.57 19.33
CA GLN A 11 8.35 -30.40 18.37
C GLN A 11 8.06 -29.29 17.34
N TYR A 12 6.79 -29.09 16.98
CA TYR A 12 6.38 -28.05 16.03
C TYR A 12 6.26 -26.66 16.66
N LEU A 13 5.74 -26.57 17.88
CA LEU A 13 5.36 -25.29 18.48
C LEU A 13 6.56 -24.36 18.74
N GLY A 14 7.69 -24.94 19.19
CA GLY A 14 8.93 -24.19 19.42
C GLY A 14 9.46 -23.50 18.15
N PRO A 15 9.77 -24.26 17.08
CA PRO A 15 10.14 -23.69 15.79
C PRO A 15 9.11 -22.71 15.25
N PHE A 16 7.80 -22.99 15.34
CA PHE A 16 6.74 -22.09 14.86
C PHE A 16 6.76 -20.72 15.53
N VAL A 17 6.82 -20.67 16.86
CA VAL A 17 6.85 -19.41 17.60
C VAL A 17 8.12 -18.62 17.26
N PHE A 18 9.27 -19.30 17.23
CA PHE A 18 10.54 -18.67 16.87
C PHE A 18 10.53 -18.10 15.45
N THR A 19 10.14 -18.90 14.45
CA THR A 19 10.13 -18.47 13.05
C THR A 19 9.10 -17.37 12.80
N PHE A 20 7.97 -17.40 13.49
CA PHE A 20 6.97 -16.34 13.43
C PHE A 20 7.52 -15.00 13.91
N PHE A 21 8.13 -14.94 15.09
CA PHE A 21 8.69 -13.70 15.61
C PHE A 21 9.91 -13.22 14.80
N VAL A 22 10.76 -14.13 14.31
CA VAL A 22 11.87 -13.77 13.43
C VAL A 22 11.36 -13.18 12.11
N ALA A 23 10.38 -13.82 11.46
CA ALA A 23 9.79 -13.30 10.23
C ALA A 23 9.13 -11.93 10.45
N LEU A 24 8.37 -11.78 11.53
CA LEU A 24 7.73 -10.53 11.89
C LEU A 24 8.75 -9.43 12.19
N PHE A 25 9.84 -9.75 12.89
CA PHE A 25 10.95 -8.82 13.15
C PHE A 25 11.64 -8.36 11.87
N ILE A 26 11.93 -9.27 10.93
CA ILE A 26 12.54 -8.93 9.63
C ILE A 26 11.63 -7.96 8.85
N LEU A 27 10.33 -8.23 8.82
CA LEU A 27 9.36 -7.35 8.14
C LEU A 27 9.23 -5.98 8.82
N LEU A 28 9.27 -5.94 10.15
CA LEU A 28 9.31 -4.68 10.91
C LEU A 28 10.58 -3.89 10.63
N LEU A 29 11.74 -4.55 10.53
CA LEU A 29 13.00 -3.89 10.21
C LEU A 29 12.95 -3.28 8.81
N GLN A 30 12.40 -4.02 7.82
CA GLN A 30 12.17 -3.49 6.47
C GLN A 30 11.27 -2.24 6.51
N PHE A 31 10.20 -2.26 7.31
CA PHE A 31 9.34 -1.10 7.50
C PHE A 31 10.10 0.08 8.12
N LEU A 32 10.89 -0.15 9.17
CA LEU A 32 11.67 0.90 9.82
C LEU A 32 12.62 1.57 8.82
N TRP A 33 13.32 0.79 8.00
CA TRP A 33 14.17 1.32 6.94
C TRP A 33 13.40 2.15 5.91
N LYS A 34 12.22 1.68 5.48
CA LYS A 34 11.40 2.39 4.50
C LYS A 34 10.89 3.75 5.00
N TYR A 35 10.68 3.90 6.30
CA TYR A 35 10.10 5.09 6.92
C TYR A 35 11.05 5.80 7.89
N ILE A 36 12.36 5.53 7.83
CA ILE A 36 13.33 6.09 8.78
C ILE A 36 13.36 7.62 8.68
N ASP A 37 13.36 8.16 7.46
CA ASP A 37 13.35 9.60 7.20
C ASP A 37 12.05 10.26 7.69
N ASP A 38 10.95 9.51 7.68
CA ASP A 38 9.65 9.96 8.17
C ASP A 38 9.54 9.91 9.70
N LEU A 39 10.45 9.24 10.40
CA LEU A 39 10.43 9.02 11.85
C LEU A 39 11.51 9.82 12.59
N VAL A 40 12.70 9.90 12.00
CA VAL A 40 13.88 10.52 12.62
C VAL A 40 13.80 12.04 12.51
N GLY A 41 14.23 12.75 13.56
CA GLY A 41 14.32 14.22 13.55
C GLY A 41 13.00 14.97 13.79
N LYS A 42 11.88 14.27 13.95
CA LYS A 42 10.56 14.89 14.20
C LYS A 42 10.21 15.10 15.69
N GLY A 43 11.11 14.70 16.60
CA GLY A 43 10.87 14.85 18.05
C GLY A 43 9.70 14.00 18.57
N LEU A 44 9.40 12.90 17.89
CA LEU A 44 8.38 11.95 18.30
C LEU A 44 8.72 11.34 19.66
N GLU A 45 7.74 11.32 20.56
CA GLU A 45 7.89 10.61 21.82
C GLU A 45 8.00 9.10 21.57
N TRP A 46 8.85 8.43 22.33
CA TRP A 46 9.17 7.00 22.13
C TRP A 46 7.92 6.10 22.17
N TYR A 47 6.89 6.46 22.96
CA TYR A 47 5.64 5.71 23.02
C TYR A 47 4.83 5.81 21.72
N ILE A 48 4.96 6.90 20.96
CA ILE A 48 4.30 7.07 19.66
C ILE A 48 4.92 6.11 18.66
N ILE A 49 6.25 6.02 18.67
CA ILE A 49 7.01 5.06 17.87
C ILE A 49 6.62 3.63 18.27
N ALA A 50 6.59 3.31 19.57
CA ALA A 50 6.19 1.99 20.04
C ALA A 50 4.75 1.61 19.62
N LYS A 51 3.81 2.55 19.72
CA LYS A 51 2.42 2.38 19.27
C LYS A 51 2.35 2.15 17.75
N LEU A 52 3.12 2.90 16.97
CA LEU A 52 3.23 2.72 15.53
C LEU A 52 3.80 1.35 15.18
N MET A 53 4.88 0.92 15.86
CA MET A 53 5.49 -0.39 15.65
C MET A 53 4.51 -1.52 15.98
N PHE A 54 3.72 -1.39 17.04
CA PHE A 54 2.71 -2.38 17.41
C PHE A 54 1.59 -2.53 16.36
N TYR A 55 1.12 -1.42 15.81
CA TYR A 55 0.14 -1.49 14.72
C TYR A 55 0.77 -1.99 13.42
N ALA A 56 2.00 -1.58 13.11
CA ALA A 56 2.76 -2.10 11.97
C ALA A 56 2.96 -3.62 12.07
N SER A 57 3.33 -4.14 13.26
CA SER A 57 3.49 -5.57 13.47
C SER A 57 2.20 -6.34 13.22
N SER A 58 1.07 -5.77 13.67
CA SER A 58 -0.25 -6.36 13.45
C SER A 58 -0.63 -6.41 11.97
N THR A 59 -0.27 -5.37 11.21
CA THR A 59 -0.46 -5.33 9.74
C THR A 59 0.39 -6.37 9.00
N PHE A 60 1.56 -6.74 9.52
CA PHE A 60 2.46 -7.72 8.88
C PHE A 60 2.22 -9.18 9.28
N VAL A 61 1.39 -9.47 10.29
CA VAL A 61 1.04 -10.84 10.70
C VAL A 61 0.57 -11.71 9.52
N PRO A 62 -0.33 -11.25 8.61
CA PRO A 62 -0.73 -12.01 7.43
C PRO A 62 0.44 -12.47 6.55
N LEU A 63 1.50 -11.68 6.46
CA LEU A 63 2.66 -11.99 5.64
C LEU A 63 3.62 -12.95 6.37
N ALA A 64 3.77 -12.77 7.69
CA ALA A 64 4.66 -13.59 8.53
C ALA A 64 4.11 -15.00 8.79
N LEU A 65 2.79 -15.15 8.94
CA LEU A 65 2.17 -16.39 9.39
C LEU A 65 2.37 -17.58 8.42
N PRO A 66 2.13 -17.45 7.09
CA PRO A 66 2.31 -18.57 6.17
C PRO A 66 3.79 -18.97 6.03
N LEU A 67 4.71 -18.00 6.08
CA LEU A 67 6.15 -18.25 6.10
C LEU A 67 6.57 -19.01 7.35
N ALA A 68 6.07 -18.61 8.52
CA ALA A 68 6.36 -19.26 9.78
C ALA A 68 5.89 -20.72 9.79
N ILE A 69 4.68 -20.98 9.28
CA ILE A 69 4.11 -22.33 9.15
C ILE A 69 4.92 -23.20 8.20
N LEU A 70 5.32 -22.65 7.04
CA LEU A 70 6.15 -23.37 6.07
C LEU A 70 7.48 -23.79 6.72
N LEU A 71 8.17 -22.83 7.31
CA LEU A 71 9.50 -23.00 7.85
C LEU A 71 9.51 -23.93 9.07
N SER A 72 8.54 -23.76 9.98
CA SER A 72 8.40 -24.62 11.15
C SER A 72 8.07 -26.06 10.76
N SER A 73 7.22 -26.25 9.75
CA SER A 73 6.90 -27.59 9.22
C SER A 73 8.14 -28.26 8.64
N LEU A 74 8.92 -27.52 7.83
CA LEU A 74 10.18 -28.00 7.28
C LEU A 74 11.18 -28.38 8.36
N MET A 75 11.39 -27.51 9.36
CA MET A 75 12.31 -27.78 10.48
C MET A 75 11.84 -28.96 11.32
N THR A 76 10.55 -29.07 11.62
CA THR A 76 10.01 -30.15 12.45
C THR A 76 10.26 -31.50 11.78
N PHE A 77 9.79 -31.67 10.54
CA PHE A 77 9.96 -32.94 9.83
C PHE A 77 11.40 -33.19 9.36
N GLY A 78 12.17 -32.13 9.12
CA GLY A 78 13.60 -32.20 8.83
C GLY A 78 14.41 -32.72 10.01
N ASN A 79 14.17 -32.18 11.22
CA ASN A 79 14.82 -32.63 12.47
C ASN A 79 14.46 -34.09 12.78
N LEU A 80 13.17 -34.45 12.66
CA LEU A 80 12.73 -35.84 12.83
C LEU A 80 13.38 -36.79 11.82
N GLY A 81 13.66 -36.31 10.60
CA GLY A 81 14.39 -37.06 9.58
C GLY A 81 15.89 -37.18 9.89
N GLU A 82 16.52 -36.11 10.36
CA GLU A 82 17.95 -36.05 10.70
C GLU A 82 18.28 -36.91 11.92
N GLN A 83 17.43 -36.90 12.94
CA GLN A 83 17.56 -37.72 14.15
C GLN A 83 17.09 -39.17 13.97
N TYR A 84 16.80 -39.60 12.73
CA TYR A 84 16.24 -40.92 12.39
C TYR A 84 14.92 -41.29 13.10
N GLU A 85 14.27 -40.38 13.80
CA GLU A 85 13.00 -40.62 14.48
C GLU A 85 11.88 -40.94 13.49
N LEU A 86 11.86 -40.26 12.35
CA LEU A 86 10.88 -40.49 11.29
C LEU A 86 11.03 -41.91 10.68
N VAL A 87 12.27 -42.41 10.61
CA VAL A 87 12.57 -43.78 10.15
C VAL A 87 12.12 -44.81 11.20
N ALA A 88 12.41 -44.56 12.47
CA ALA A 88 11.95 -45.41 13.57
C ALA A 88 10.42 -45.48 13.67
N MET A 89 9.72 -44.35 13.48
CA MET A 89 8.26 -44.31 13.41
C MET A 89 7.72 -45.18 12.26
N LYS A 90 8.33 -45.11 11.08
CA LYS A 90 7.94 -45.96 9.94
C LYS A 90 8.18 -47.44 10.20
N ALA A 91 9.31 -47.80 10.80
CA ALA A 91 9.61 -49.18 11.19
C ALA A 91 8.59 -49.73 12.22
N ALA A 92 8.07 -48.87 13.10
CA ALA A 92 6.99 -49.20 14.04
C ALA A 92 5.58 -49.21 13.39
N GLY A 93 5.47 -49.16 12.06
CA GLY A 93 4.20 -49.20 11.32
C GLY A 93 3.42 -47.87 11.33
N ILE A 94 4.03 -46.76 11.75
CA ILE A 94 3.40 -45.44 11.75
C ILE A 94 3.72 -44.74 10.43
N SER A 95 2.72 -44.65 9.54
CA SER A 95 2.87 -43.93 8.28
C SER A 95 3.06 -42.42 8.48
N LEU A 96 3.76 -41.77 7.54
CA LEU A 96 3.98 -40.32 7.55
C LEU A 96 2.67 -39.53 7.62
N ARG A 97 1.62 -39.99 6.94
CA ARG A 97 0.27 -39.39 6.98
C ARG A 97 -0.27 -39.33 8.42
N LYS A 98 -0.03 -40.38 9.21
CA LYS A 98 -0.50 -40.47 10.61
C LYS A 98 0.26 -39.51 11.52
N ALA A 99 1.55 -39.28 11.26
CA ALA A 99 2.36 -38.29 11.95
C ALA A 99 1.93 -36.85 11.59
N MET A 100 1.64 -36.59 10.30
CA MET A 100 1.18 -35.29 9.80
C MET A 100 -0.24 -34.92 10.27
N LYS A 101 -1.13 -35.90 10.51
CA LYS A 101 -2.56 -35.67 10.78
C LYS A 101 -2.83 -34.59 11.85
N TRP A 102 -2.14 -34.63 12.98
CA TRP A 102 -2.40 -33.67 14.07
C TRP A 102 -1.81 -32.29 13.81
N LEU A 103 -0.68 -32.22 13.11
CA LEU A 103 -0.15 -30.95 12.66
C LEU A 103 -0.99 -30.34 11.53
N ALA A 104 -1.63 -31.16 10.70
CA ALA A 104 -2.61 -30.69 9.72
C ALA A 104 -3.87 -30.11 10.38
N ILE A 105 -4.34 -30.72 11.47
CA ILE A 105 -5.45 -30.19 12.28
C ILE A 105 -5.03 -28.85 12.93
N LEU A 106 -3.80 -28.75 13.45
CA LEU A 106 -3.26 -27.50 13.96
C LEU A 106 -3.18 -26.43 12.85
N ALA A 107 -2.69 -26.79 11.66
CA ALA A 107 -2.60 -25.89 10.52
C ALA A 107 -3.99 -25.40 10.06
N LEU A 108 -5.01 -26.27 10.12
CA LEU A 108 -6.41 -25.88 9.88
C LEU A 108 -6.89 -24.87 10.93
N PHE A 109 -6.59 -25.09 12.21
CA PHE A 109 -6.91 -24.13 13.27
C PHE A 109 -6.20 -22.79 13.07
N LEU A 110 -4.91 -22.81 12.73
CA LEU A 110 -4.13 -21.60 12.41
C LEU A 110 -4.67 -20.87 11.18
N SER A 111 -5.14 -21.60 10.16
CA SER A 111 -5.81 -21.04 8.98
C SER A 111 -7.11 -20.32 9.34
N ILE A 112 -7.95 -20.94 10.17
CA ILE A 112 -9.18 -20.31 10.69
C ILE A 112 -8.84 -19.07 11.53
N ALA A 113 -7.84 -19.16 12.41
CA ALA A 113 -7.37 -18.03 13.20
C ALA A 113 -6.83 -16.90 12.30
N ALA A 114 -6.11 -17.22 11.23
CA ALA A 114 -5.62 -16.25 10.25
C ALA A 114 -6.76 -15.52 9.54
N PHE A 115 -7.82 -16.25 9.16
CA PHE A 115 -9.02 -15.67 8.57
C PHE A 115 -9.70 -14.69 9.55
N LEU A 116 -9.93 -15.13 10.79
CA LEU A 116 -10.53 -14.28 11.83
C LEU A 116 -9.69 -13.04 12.11
N PHE A 117 -8.37 -13.20 12.19
CA PHE A 117 -7.44 -12.08 12.34
C PHE A 117 -7.56 -11.11 11.16
N SER A 118 -7.55 -11.61 9.93
CA SER A 118 -7.68 -10.80 8.71
C SER A 118 -9.03 -10.11 8.58
N ASN A 119 -10.09 -10.71 9.10
CA ASN A 119 -11.44 -10.15 9.04
C ASN A 119 -11.73 -9.14 10.17
N TYR A 120 -11.21 -9.34 11.38
CA TYR A 120 -11.56 -8.52 12.55
C TYR A 120 -10.43 -7.65 13.07
N VAL A 121 -9.20 -8.18 13.17
CA VAL A 121 -8.07 -7.48 13.79
C VAL A 121 -7.36 -6.60 12.77
N LEU A 122 -7.09 -7.14 11.58
CA LEU A 122 -6.36 -6.46 10.51
C LEU A 122 -7.02 -5.14 10.06
N PRO A 123 -8.35 -5.03 9.89
CA PRO A 123 -8.98 -3.77 9.49
C PRO A 123 -8.76 -2.66 10.51
N VAL A 124 -8.91 -2.98 11.80
CA VAL A 124 -8.69 -2.04 12.91
C VAL A 124 -7.23 -1.67 13.03
N ALA A 125 -6.33 -2.64 12.90
CA ALA A 125 -4.88 -2.41 12.89
C ALA A 125 -4.47 -1.48 11.74
N ASN A 126 -4.98 -1.72 10.52
CA ASN A 126 -4.71 -0.89 9.35
C ASN A 126 -5.26 0.53 9.50
N LEU A 127 -6.43 0.70 10.13
CA LEU A 127 -7.01 2.01 10.43
C LEU A 127 -6.12 2.81 11.39
N LYS A 128 -5.74 2.21 12.53
CA LYS A 128 -4.88 2.84 13.52
C LYS A 128 -3.46 3.08 12.99
N PHE A 129 -2.94 2.13 12.22
CA PHE A 129 -1.64 2.26 11.55
C PHE A 129 -1.66 3.41 10.54
N GLY A 130 -2.65 3.44 9.64
CA GLY A 130 -2.74 4.43 8.57
C GLY A 130 -2.91 5.86 9.10
N SER A 131 -3.81 6.05 10.08
CA SER A 131 -4.01 7.35 10.73
C SER A 131 -2.76 7.82 11.48
N LEU A 132 -2.16 6.96 12.31
CA LEU A 132 -0.96 7.32 13.06
C LEU A 132 0.25 7.55 12.15
N LEU A 133 0.41 6.74 11.10
CA LEU A 133 1.47 6.95 10.11
C LEU A 133 1.26 8.26 9.37
N TYR A 134 0.02 8.61 9.02
CA TYR A 134 -0.28 9.91 8.41
C TYR A 134 0.07 11.07 9.35
N ASP A 135 -0.34 11.02 10.62
CA ASP A 135 0.01 12.04 11.61
C ASP A 135 1.54 12.20 11.72
N VAL A 136 2.27 11.09 11.80
CA VAL A 136 3.74 11.07 11.89
C VAL A 136 4.40 11.64 10.63
N ARG A 137 3.86 11.32 9.44
CA ARG A 137 4.38 11.81 8.17
C ARG A 137 4.17 13.31 8.00
N GLN A 138 3.02 13.82 8.43
CA GLN A 138 2.68 15.25 8.37
C GLN A 138 3.36 16.09 9.46
N GLN A 139 3.92 15.45 10.50
CA GLN A 139 4.58 16.20 11.57
C GLN A 139 5.84 16.92 11.05
N LYS A 140 5.90 18.23 11.32
CA LYS A 140 7.08 19.07 11.02
C LYS A 140 8.29 18.57 11.83
N LEU A 141 9.49 18.75 11.27
CA LEU A 141 10.75 18.46 11.98
C LEU A 141 10.78 19.22 13.31
N ALA A 142 11.29 18.58 14.37
CA ALA A 142 11.35 19.20 15.68
C ALA A 142 12.14 20.51 15.64
N PHE A 143 11.72 21.48 16.44
CA PHE A 143 12.47 22.71 16.60
C PHE A 143 13.88 22.41 17.10
N ASN A 144 14.88 22.73 16.27
CA ASN A 144 16.29 22.57 16.60
C ASN A 144 17.10 23.70 15.94
N LEU A 145 17.49 24.68 16.75
CA LEU A 145 18.36 25.77 16.30
C LEU A 145 19.84 25.36 16.48
N THR A 146 20.49 25.07 15.36
CA THR A 146 21.92 24.75 15.26
C THR A 146 22.74 26.03 15.04
N GLU A 147 23.95 26.09 15.60
CA GLU A 147 24.84 27.24 15.45
C GLU A 147 25.25 27.47 13.99
N GLY A 148 25.18 28.72 13.54
CA GLY A 148 25.62 29.14 12.21
C GLY A 148 24.69 28.75 11.04
N ILE A 149 23.59 28.05 11.30
CA ILE A 149 22.65 27.58 10.27
C ILE A 149 21.34 28.38 10.35
N TYR A 150 20.79 28.76 9.19
CA TYR A 150 19.46 29.35 9.11
C TYR A 150 18.39 28.30 9.33
N TYR A 151 17.61 28.44 10.40
CA TYR A 151 16.48 27.58 10.73
C TYR A 151 15.20 28.14 10.10
N GLN A 152 14.54 27.33 9.26
CA GLN A 152 13.32 27.69 8.51
C GLN A 152 12.09 26.88 8.96
N GLY A 153 12.13 26.26 10.14
CA GLY A 153 11.07 25.32 10.55
C GLY A 153 9.82 26.00 11.12
N ILE A 154 9.90 27.26 11.57
CA ILE A 154 8.73 28.05 12.01
C ILE A 154 8.12 28.73 10.79
N GLU A 155 6.80 28.62 10.63
CA GLU A 155 6.10 29.20 9.48
C GLU A 155 6.28 30.73 9.43
N ASN A 156 6.63 31.24 8.25
CA ASN A 156 6.90 32.66 7.98
C ASN A 156 8.12 33.27 8.69
N TYR A 157 8.97 32.49 9.38
CA TYR A 157 10.17 33.02 10.02
C TYR A 157 11.43 32.24 9.65
N VAL A 158 12.54 32.96 9.47
CA VAL A 158 13.88 32.37 9.33
C VAL A 158 14.79 32.91 10.41
N ILE A 159 15.31 32.02 11.25
CA ILE A 159 16.09 32.38 12.44
C ILE A 159 17.52 31.85 12.29
N ARG A 160 18.52 32.70 12.54
CA ARG A 160 19.92 32.31 12.67
C ARG A 160 20.44 32.73 14.03
N ALA A 161 21.13 31.83 14.71
CA ALA A 161 22.02 32.19 15.83
C ALA A 161 23.47 31.92 15.39
N GLY A 162 24.34 32.92 15.50
CA GLY A 162 25.75 32.77 15.16
C GLY A 162 26.47 31.82 16.12
N ARG A 163 26.13 31.86 17.41
CA ARG A 163 26.72 30.99 18.44
C ARG A 163 25.70 30.66 19.52
N LYS A 164 25.88 29.50 20.15
CA LYS A 164 25.06 29.04 21.27
C LYS A 164 25.98 28.72 22.45
N ASP A 165 25.54 29.04 23.65
CA ASP A 165 26.30 28.74 24.86
C ASP A 165 26.06 27.30 25.32
N LYS A 166 26.93 26.79 26.22
CA LYS A 166 26.86 25.41 26.75
C LYS A 166 25.53 25.10 27.46
N ASP A 167 24.84 26.14 27.94
CA ASP A 167 23.54 26.02 28.61
C ASP A 167 22.37 25.78 27.63
N ASN A 168 22.63 25.78 26.32
CA ASN A 168 21.68 25.52 25.24
C ASN A 168 20.46 26.49 25.19
N LYS A 169 20.45 27.53 26.05
CA LYS A 169 19.43 28.58 26.16
C LYS A 169 19.91 29.94 25.71
N THR A 170 21.17 30.27 25.99
CA THR A 170 21.78 31.55 25.60
C THR A 170 22.27 31.46 24.16
N ILE A 171 21.87 32.43 23.34
CA ILE A 171 22.23 32.55 21.92
C ILE A 171 22.82 33.93 21.64
N PHE A 172 23.75 33.99 20.71
CA PHE A 172 24.45 35.21 20.30
C PHE A 172 24.36 35.41 18.79
N ASP A 173 24.53 36.66 18.35
CA ASP A 173 24.52 37.07 16.94
C ASP A 173 23.26 36.58 16.22
N ILE A 174 22.12 37.05 16.70
CA ILE A 174 20.80 36.57 16.32
C ILE A 174 20.28 37.40 15.15
N THR A 175 19.78 36.72 14.13
CA THR A 175 19.11 37.34 12.98
C THR A 175 17.79 36.63 12.73
N ILE A 176 16.70 37.37 12.70
CA ILE A 176 15.34 36.86 12.48
C ILE A 176 14.76 37.60 11.29
N TYR A 177 14.45 36.86 10.23
CA TYR A 177 13.67 37.35 9.10
C TYR A 177 12.21 36.99 9.34
N ASP A 178 11.34 37.97 9.13
CA ASP A 178 9.90 37.82 9.20
C ASP A 178 9.32 37.99 7.78
N HIS A 179 8.61 36.95 7.34
CA HIS A 179 8.03 36.80 6.01
C HIS A 179 6.49 36.77 6.05
N THR A 180 5.84 37.19 7.14
CA THR A 180 4.37 37.16 7.26
C THR A 180 3.67 37.90 6.12
N ASP A 181 4.28 38.98 5.62
CA ASP A 181 3.72 39.81 4.54
C ASP A 181 3.87 39.19 3.14
N ARG A 182 4.56 38.05 3.00
CA ARG A 182 4.83 37.34 1.72
C ARG A 182 5.46 38.21 0.62
N MET A 183 6.02 39.37 0.97
CA MET A 183 6.66 40.34 0.06
C MET A 183 8.19 40.24 0.04
N GLY A 184 8.77 39.15 0.55
CA GLY A 184 10.22 38.95 0.66
C GLY A 184 10.74 39.20 2.08
N ASN A 185 11.91 39.82 2.20
CA ASN A 185 12.55 40.13 3.49
C ASN A 185 12.26 41.58 3.87
N THR A 186 11.00 41.88 4.18
CA THR A 186 10.58 43.25 4.54
C THR A 186 10.89 43.59 5.99
N ILE A 187 10.96 42.60 6.88
CA ILE A 187 11.23 42.80 8.30
C ILE A 187 12.41 41.93 8.73
N VAL A 188 13.43 42.56 9.33
CA VAL A 188 14.64 41.90 9.83
C VAL A 188 14.95 42.39 11.23
N THR A 189 15.04 41.48 12.19
CA THR A 189 15.44 41.78 13.56
C THR A 189 16.83 41.20 13.82
N THR A 190 17.74 42.04 14.31
CA THR A 190 19.11 41.65 14.69
C THR A 190 19.33 41.92 16.17
N ALA A 191 20.03 41.04 16.88
CA ALA A 191 20.34 41.22 18.31
C ALA A 191 21.67 40.56 18.68
N ASN A 192 22.41 41.18 19.59
CA ASN A 192 23.72 40.68 20.02
C ASN A 192 23.60 39.47 20.95
N LYS A 193 22.62 39.48 21.86
CA LYS A 193 22.39 38.44 22.86
C LYS A 193 20.91 38.11 22.95
N GLY A 194 20.58 36.86 23.24
CA GLY A 194 19.22 36.45 23.53
C GLY A 194 19.12 35.18 24.36
N TYR A 195 17.98 35.01 25.00
CA TYR A 195 17.61 33.80 25.71
C TYR A 195 16.42 33.13 25.02
N MET A 196 16.53 31.83 24.82
CA MET A 196 15.49 30.99 24.27
C MET A 196 14.92 30.11 25.38
N GLU A 197 13.65 30.28 25.68
CA GLU A 197 12.94 29.51 26.71
C GLU A 197 11.65 28.93 26.16
N MET A 198 11.32 27.70 26.58
CA MET A 198 10.05 27.08 26.25
C MET A 198 9.03 27.42 27.32
N SER A 199 7.83 27.85 26.92
CA SER A 199 6.71 28.10 27.81
C SER A 199 6.35 26.85 28.63
N ALA A 200 5.80 27.02 29.83
CA ALA A 200 5.48 25.91 30.76
C ALA A 200 4.57 24.83 30.15
N ASP A 201 3.73 25.21 29.18
CA ASP A 201 2.83 24.33 28.41
C ASP A 201 3.50 23.63 27.20
N LYS A 202 4.78 23.93 26.95
CA LYS A 202 5.56 23.52 25.77
C LYS A 202 4.85 23.82 24.44
N LYS A 203 4.00 24.84 24.41
CA LYS A 203 3.29 25.26 23.18
C LYS A 203 3.96 26.43 22.49
N ARG A 204 4.77 27.20 23.20
CA ARG A 204 5.40 28.41 22.67
C ARG A 204 6.88 28.42 23.02
N ILE A 205 7.68 28.96 22.12
CA ILE A 205 9.07 29.30 22.41
C ILE A 205 9.22 30.81 22.45
N ILE A 206 9.84 31.28 23.52
CA ILE A 206 9.98 32.69 23.85
C ILE A 206 11.45 33.05 23.65
N PHE A 207 11.70 33.97 22.73
CA PHE A 207 12.99 34.58 22.49
C PHE A 207 13.00 35.93 23.18
N THR A 208 13.82 36.08 24.22
CA THR A 208 14.10 37.36 24.86
C THR A 208 15.41 37.89 24.29
N LEU A 209 15.34 38.85 23.38
CA LEU A 209 16.48 39.47 22.70
C LEU A 209 16.91 40.73 23.44
N PHE A 210 18.22 40.99 23.46
CA PHE A 210 18.84 42.17 24.07
C PHE A 210 19.75 42.88 23.08
N ASP A 211 19.82 44.21 23.22
CA ASP A 211 20.69 45.09 22.45
C ASP A 211 20.60 44.83 20.93
N GLY A 212 19.44 45.16 20.37
CA GLY A 212 19.13 44.84 18.98
C GLY A 212 18.48 45.98 18.19
N VAL A 213 18.36 45.74 16.88
CA VAL A 213 17.75 46.66 15.93
C VAL A 213 16.79 45.86 15.03
N ARG A 214 15.56 46.36 14.92
CA ARG A 214 14.54 45.88 13.98
C ARG A 214 14.45 46.84 12.81
N TYR A 215 14.67 46.34 11.61
CA TYR A 215 14.48 47.03 10.35
C TYR A 215 13.15 46.57 9.73
N ALA A 216 12.31 47.50 9.30
CA ALA A 216 11.07 47.19 8.60
C ALA A 216 10.88 48.11 7.39
N ASP A 217 10.67 47.53 6.22
CA ASP A 217 10.40 48.25 4.98
C ASP A 217 8.97 48.82 5.00
N ILE A 218 8.83 50.09 4.61
CA ILE A 218 7.53 50.77 4.53
C ILE A 218 6.94 50.49 3.14
N THR A 219 6.10 49.47 3.03
CA THR A 219 5.58 48.98 1.74
C THR A 219 4.37 49.76 1.22
N ASN A 220 3.67 50.51 2.08
CA ASN A 220 2.43 51.24 1.75
C ASN A 220 2.67 52.66 1.19
N VAL A 221 3.66 52.82 0.31
CA VAL A 221 4.01 54.11 -0.31
C VAL A 221 4.11 53.95 -1.83
N ALA A 222 3.58 54.94 -2.55
CA ALA A 222 3.72 55.02 -4.00
C ALA A 222 5.22 54.95 -4.38
N ASN A 223 5.56 54.11 -5.34
CA ASN A 223 6.95 53.85 -5.78
C ASN A 223 7.87 53.15 -4.74
N TYR A 224 7.35 52.44 -3.73
CA TYR A 224 8.14 51.65 -2.77
C TYR A 224 9.31 50.86 -3.40
N ARG A 225 9.07 50.19 -4.54
CA ARG A 225 10.11 49.39 -5.23
C ARG A 225 11.33 50.19 -5.70
N LYS A 226 11.19 51.51 -5.89
CA LYS A 226 12.28 52.42 -6.30
C LYS A 226 12.98 53.09 -5.12
N THR A 227 12.22 53.58 -4.14
CA THR A 227 12.75 54.39 -3.03
C THR A 227 13.15 53.55 -1.81
N ARG A 228 12.56 52.36 -1.64
CA ARG A 228 12.77 51.43 -0.51
C ARG A 228 12.89 52.13 0.86
N PRO A 229 11.92 52.96 1.25
CA PRO A 229 11.92 53.57 2.57
C PRO A 229 11.79 52.48 3.64
N PHE A 230 12.53 52.63 4.73
CA PHE A 230 12.52 51.70 5.85
C PHE A 230 12.51 52.46 7.18
N GLU A 231 11.96 51.83 8.22
CA GLU A 231 12.07 52.26 9.60
C GLU A 231 13.09 51.39 10.34
N SER A 232 13.85 52.00 11.26
CA SER A 232 14.75 51.28 12.16
C SER A 232 14.36 51.56 13.62
N THR A 233 14.02 50.51 14.35
CA THR A 233 13.72 50.57 15.78
C THR A 233 14.84 49.92 16.58
N LYS A 234 15.53 50.70 17.43
CA LYS A 234 16.52 50.18 18.37
C LYS A 234 15.85 49.83 19.69
N PHE A 235 16.20 48.68 20.28
CA PHE A 235 15.62 48.20 21.53
C PHE A 235 16.69 47.65 22.48
N ASP A 236 16.50 47.88 23.77
CA ASP A 236 17.32 47.27 24.82
C ASP A 236 16.84 45.83 25.12
N LYS A 237 15.52 45.60 25.03
CA LYS A 237 14.89 44.30 25.22
C LYS A 237 13.67 44.12 24.31
N GLN A 238 13.62 43.02 23.57
CA GLN A 238 12.47 42.62 22.78
C GLN A 238 12.11 41.16 23.07
N ILE A 239 10.80 40.87 23.22
CA ILE A 239 10.31 39.52 23.43
C ILE A 239 9.55 39.10 22.18
N LEU A 240 10.01 38.03 21.52
CA LEU A 240 9.33 37.39 20.41
C LEU A 240 8.82 36.03 20.88
N THR A 241 7.57 35.71 20.57
CA THR A 241 6.96 34.44 20.93
C THR A 241 6.53 33.72 19.67
N PHE A 242 7.05 32.53 19.44
CA PHE A 242 6.66 31.68 18.32
C PHE A 242 5.77 30.55 18.83
N ASP A 243 4.66 30.32 18.12
CA ASP A 243 3.78 29.19 18.40
C ASP A 243 4.42 27.90 17.87
N LEU A 244 4.61 26.93 18.76
CA LEU A 244 5.11 25.60 18.45
C LEU A 244 3.99 24.55 18.36
N THR A 245 2.72 24.96 18.46
CA THR A 245 1.57 24.05 18.37
C THR A 245 1.57 23.30 17.03
N GLU A 246 2.11 23.90 15.96
CA GLU A 246 2.29 23.26 14.65
C GLU A 246 3.27 22.07 14.65
N PHE A 247 4.16 21.97 15.64
CA PHE A 247 5.12 20.86 15.76
C PHE A 247 4.58 19.71 16.63
N LYS A 248 3.49 19.92 17.37
CA LYS A 248 2.83 18.83 18.11
C LYS A 248 2.11 17.92 17.13
N LEU A 249 2.17 16.61 17.40
CA LEU A 249 1.43 15.63 16.63
C LEU A 249 -0.09 15.89 16.77
N ASN A 250 -0.70 16.40 15.70
CA ASN A 250 -2.14 16.51 15.61
C ASN A 250 -2.74 15.16 15.26
N ARG A 251 -3.83 14.81 15.95
CA ARG A 251 -4.57 13.57 15.71
C ARG A 251 -5.58 13.79 14.60
N THR A 252 -5.30 13.21 13.44
CA THR A 252 -6.24 13.23 12.33
C THR A 252 -7.46 12.39 12.68
N ASN A 253 -8.66 12.83 12.28
CA ASN A 253 -9.87 12.05 12.51
C ASN A 253 -9.77 10.71 11.74
N GLU A 254 -9.88 9.61 12.48
CA GLU A 254 -9.83 8.26 11.92
C GLU A 254 -10.95 8.00 10.91
N ASP A 255 -12.08 8.71 11.02
CA ASP A 255 -13.20 8.59 10.08
C ASP A 255 -12.82 8.87 8.63
N LEU A 256 -11.79 9.72 8.40
CA LEU A 256 -11.27 10.02 7.07
C LEU A 256 -10.68 8.78 6.38
N PHE A 257 -10.25 7.79 7.17
CA PHE A 257 -9.59 6.60 6.68
C PHE A 257 -10.53 5.38 6.64
N LYS A 258 -11.60 5.37 7.45
CA LYS A 258 -12.51 4.22 7.63
C LYS A 258 -13.09 3.64 6.34
N SER A 259 -13.31 4.46 5.31
CA SER A 259 -13.87 4.03 4.03
C SER A 259 -12.86 3.34 3.11
N HIS A 260 -11.56 3.37 3.44
CA HIS A 260 -10.53 2.77 2.61
C HIS A 260 -10.64 1.24 2.64
N TYR A 261 -10.58 0.60 1.46
CA TYR A 261 -10.80 -0.84 1.27
C TYR A 261 -9.97 -1.76 2.20
N SER A 262 -8.74 -1.35 2.57
CA SER A 262 -7.87 -2.12 3.48
C SER A 262 -8.29 -2.09 4.95
N MET A 263 -9.25 -1.23 5.31
CA MET A 263 -9.74 -0.98 6.68
C MET A 263 -11.12 -1.57 6.92
N LEU A 264 -11.63 -2.35 5.95
CA LEU A 264 -12.94 -2.95 6.00
C LEU A 264 -12.87 -4.46 6.29
N ASN A 265 -13.86 -4.94 7.02
CA ASN A 265 -14.15 -6.36 7.16
C ASN A 265 -15.01 -6.86 5.98
N ILE A 266 -15.27 -8.17 5.90
CA ILE A 266 -16.03 -8.77 4.79
C ILE A 266 -17.46 -8.22 4.67
N GLN A 267 -18.16 -8.00 5.78
CA GLN A 267 -19.53 -7.47 5.75
C GLN A 267 -19.55 -6.04 5.20
N GLN A 268 -18.62 -5.21 5.66
CA GLN A 268 -18.44 -3.84 5.20
C GLN A 268 -17.97 -3.80 3.74
N LEU A 269 -17.09 -4.71 3.33
CA LEU A 269 -16.65 -4.85 1.94
C LEU A 269 -17.83 -5.21 1.03
N ASN A 270 -18.67 -6.17 1.40
CA ASN A 270 -19.85 -6.53 0.62
C ASN A 270 -20.79 -5.34 0.45
N ALA A 271 -21.09 -4.62 1.53
CA ALA A 271 -21.93 -3.43 1.47
C ALA A 271 -21.30 -2.30 0.64
N ALA A 272 -19.97 -2.13 0.72
CA ALA A 272 -19.24 -1.15 -0.09
C ALA A 272 -19.23 -1.53 -1.58
N ILE A 273 -18.99 -2.80 -1.92
CA ILE A 273 -19.01 -3.32 -3.29
C ILE A 273 -20.40 -3.14 -3.90
N ASP A 274 -21.46 -3.50 -3.17
CA ASP A 274 -22.84 -3.34 -3.62
C ASP A 274 -23.14 -1.85 -3.90
N SER A 275 -22.87 -0.96 -2.94
CA SER A 275 -23.06 0.48 -3.12
C SER A 275 -22.24 1.08 -4.27
N LEU A 276 -20.98 0.64 -4.44
CA LEU A 276 -20.12 1.08 -5.54
C LEU A 276 -20.65 0.59 -6.89
N SER A 277 -21.15 -0.65 -6.96
CA SER A 277 -21.74 -1.22 -8.16
C SER A 277 -23.00 -0.46 -8.58
N THR A 278 -23.88 -0.11 -7.61
CA THR A 278 -25.08 0.70 -7.87
C THR A 278 -24.69 2.08 -8.39
N LYS A 279 -23.76 2.77 -7.71
CA LYS A 279 -23.29 4.11 -8.11
C LYS A 279 -22.63 4.12 -9.49
N ARG A 280 -21.91 3.05 -9.85
CA ARG A 280 -21.31 2.88 -11.18
C ARG A 280 -22.41 2.72 -12.24
N ASN A 281 -23.39 1.85 -12.00
CA ASN A 281 -24.48 1.60 -12.95
C ASN A 281 -25.35 2.85 -13.14
N GLU A 282 -25.68 3.56 -12.06
CA GLU A 282 -26.39 4.84 -12.14
C GLU A 282 -25.60 5.92 -12.90
N ALA A 283 -24.28 5.97 -12.71
CA ALA A 283 -23.42 6.88 -13.47
C ALA A 283 -23.39 6.53 -14.95
N LEU A 284 -23.27 5.25 -15.28
CA LEU A 284 -23.32 4.77 -16.66
C LEU A 284 -24.63 5.15 -17.35
N GLU A 285 -25.78 4.87 -16.72
CA GLU A 285 -27.08 5.23 -17.27
C GLU A 285 -27.26 6.75 -17.40
N ARG A 286 -26.82 7.52 -16.42
CA ARG A 286 -26.82 8.99 -16.51
C ARG A 286 -25.95 9.48 -17.66
N TYR A 287 -24.78 8.91 -17.90
CA TYR A 287 -23.90 9.29 -19.02
C TYR A 287 -24.47 8.91 -20.37
N LYS A 288 -25.06 7.72 -20.50
CA LYS A 288 -25.83 7.33 -21.70
C LYS A 288 -26.92 8.35 -21.98
N MET A 289 -27.77 8.65 -20.99
CA MET A 289 -28.89 9.58 -21.15
C MET A 289 -28.42 11.01 -21.48
N ASN A 290 -27.37 11.50 -20.82
CA ASN A 290 -26.83 12.83 -21.09
C ASN A 290 -26.19 12.91 -22.49
N PHE A 291 -25.50 11.86 -22.91
CA PHE A 291 -24.90 11.78 -24.24
C PHE A 291 -25.98 11.75 -25.33
N LEU A 292 -26.99 10.89 -25.19
CA LEU A 292 -28.10 10.78 -26.15
C LEU A 292 -28.93 12.07 -26.24
N LYS A 293 -29.17 12.76 -25.12
CA LYS A 293 -29.83 14.07 -25.11
C LYS A 293 -29.01 15.14 -25.83
N ARG A 294 -27.68 15.11 -25.69
CA ARG A 294 -26.78 16.11 -26.28
C ARG A 294 -26.57 15.89 -27.78
N TYR A 295 -26.65 14.64 -28.25
CA TYR A 295 -26.39 14.25 -29.63
C TYR A 295 -27.53 13.38 -30.19
N PRO A 296 -28.76 13.94 -30.34
CA PRO A 296 -29.93 13.19 -30.75
C PRO A 296 -29.86 12.65 -32.19
N THR A 297 -28.96 13.20 -33.00
CA THR A 297 -28.75 12.81 -34.41
C THR A 297 -27.79 11.64 -34.57
N ILE A 298 -27.10 11.20 -33.51
CA ILE A 298 -26.28 9.99 -33.55
C ILE A 298 -27.25 8.80 -33.43
N PRO A 299 -27.40 7.96 -34.47
CA PRO A 299 -28.30 6.82 -34.40
C PRO A 299 -27.85 5.89 -33.28
N VAL A 300 -28.79 5.49 -32.42
CA VAL A 300 -28.61 4.48 -31.36
C VAL A 300 -28.46 3.11 -32.01
N LYS A 301 -27.39 2.89 -32.78
CA LYS A 301 -26.99 1.55 -33.17
C LYS A 301 -26.15 0.99 -32.02
N ASP A 302 -26.86 0.48 -31.02
CA ASP A 302 -26.28 -0.36 -30.00
C ASP A 302 -25.77 -1.64 -30.67
N THR A 303 -24.46 -1.79 -30.82
CA THR A 303 -23.82 -2.97 -31.42
C THR A 303 -24.08 -4.25 -30.61
N LEU A 304 -24.63 -4.15 -29.38
CA LEU A 304 -24.99 -5.28 -28.52
C LEU A 304 -26.49 -5.62 -28.56
N MET A 305 -27.35 -4.79 -29.18
CA MET A 305 -28.73 -5.19 -29.49
C MET A 305 -28.75 -6.01 -30.77
N GLY A 306 -28.26 -7.25 -30.64
CA GLY A 306 -28.37 -8.27 -31.66
C GLY A 306 -29.83 -8.57 -32.01
N ASN A 307 -30.08 -8.62 -33.31
CA ASN A 307 -31.26 -9.17 -33.98
C ASN A 307 -32.60 -8.52 -33.65
N GLN A 308 -32.92 -7.46 -34.39
CA GLN A 308 -34.04 -7.52 -35.33
C GLN A 308 -33.94 -6.37 -36.34
N SER A 309 -33.68 -6.74 -37.60
CA SER A 309 -33.96 -5.97 -38.83
C SER A 309 -33.18 -4.65 -39.00
N THR A 310 -32.46 -4.34 -40.08
CA THR A 310 -32.41 -4.85 -41.44
C THR A 310 -31.21 -4.15 -42.12
N THR A 311 -30.54 -4.88 -43.03
CA THR A 311 -29.77 -4.37 -44.18
C THR A 311 -28.50 -3.53 -44.00
N ALA A 312 -27.46 -4.03 -44.69
CA ALA A 312 -26.24 -3.38 -45.17
C ALA A 312 -25.17 -3.07 -44.12
N ILE A 313 -24.18 -3.99 -44.07
CA ILE A 313 -22.77 -3.64 -43.90
C ILE A 313 -22.44 -2.67 -45.04
N ALA A 314 -22.55 -1.38 -44.76
CA ALA A 314 -21.86 -0.38 -45.54
C ALA A 314 -20.60 -0.02 -44.76
N THR A 315 -19.46 -0.22 -45.41
CA THR A 315 -18.17 0.28 -44.94
C THR A 315 -18.29 1.77 -44.60
N PRO A 316 -17.73 2.24 -43.47
CA PRO A 316 -17.89 3.61 -42.97
C PRO A 316 -17.60 4.70 -44.02
N ASP A 317 -16.70 4.43 -44.96
CA ASP A 317 -16.21 5.41 -45.93
C ASP A 317 -17.21 5.78 -47.04
N LYS A 318 -18.24 4.96 -47.35
CA LYS A 318 -19.10 5.22 -48.54
C LYS A 318 -20.44 5.91 -48.26
N ILE A 319 -20.98 5.82 -47.04
CA ILE A 319 -22.25 6.49 -46.68
C ILE A 319 -22.02 7.96 -46.34
N ALA A 320 -20.86 8.30 -45.78
CA ALA A 320 -20.52 9.68 -45.48
C ALA A 320 -20.45 10.52 -46.76
N ASP A 321 -19.80 10.02 -47.83
CA ASP A 321 -19.57 10.79 -49.05
C ASP A 321 -20.84 11.02 -49.90
N THR A 322 -21.84 10.15 -49.83
CA THR A 322 -23.02 10.24 -50.72
C THR A 322 -24.18 11.07 -50.17
N LEU A 323 -24.38 11.11 -48.84
CA LEU A 323 -25.44 11.91 -48.22
C LEU A 323 -25.01 13.33 -47.85
N THR A 324 -23.73 13.55 -47.54
CA THR A 324 -23.22 14.85 -47.08
C THR A 324 -23.00 15.83 -48.24
N LEU A 325 -22.43 15.38 -49.37
CA LEU A 325 -22.14 16.25 -50.52
C LEU A 325 -23.40 16.83 -51.20
N SER A 326 -24.50 16.06 -51.23
CA SER A 326 -25.74 16.50 -51.88
C SER A 326 -26.39 17.70 -51.16
N LEU A 327 -26.45 17.69 -49.83
CA LEU A 327 -27.02 18.78 -49.04
C LEU A 327 -26.08 19.99 -48.92
N LEU A 328 -24.76 19.76 -48.85
CA LEU A 328 -23.76 20.83 -48.71
C LEU A 328 -23.61 21.66 -49.99
N SER A 329 -23.76 21.02 -51.17
CA SER A 329 -23.67 21.69 -52.48
C SER A 329 -24.70 22.81 -52.73
N SER A 330 -25.73 22.91 -51.88
CA SER A 330 -26.74 23.98 -51.93
C SER A 330 -26.34 25.27 -51.20
N TYR A 331 -25.22 25.26 -50.46
CA TYR A 331 -24.70 26.39 -49.69
C TYR A 331 -23.48 27.04 -50.37
N THR A 332 -23.16 28.30 -50.01
CA THR A 332 -21.94 28.98 -50.52
C THR A 332 -20.67 28.34 -49.97
N ILE A 333 -19.54 28.47 -50.67
CA ILE A 333 -18.26 27.82 -50.27
C ILE A 333 -17.86 28.22 -48.84
N ASP A 334 -17.99 29.51 -48.48
CA ASP A 334 -17.68 29.99 -47.12
C ASP A 334 -18.63 29.39 -46.07
N ASP A 335 -19.93 29.25 -46.39
CA ASP A 335 -20.91 28.60 -45.50
C ASP A 335 -20.64 27.10 -45.35
N GLN A 336 -20.18 26.42 -46.42
CA GLN A 336 -19.82 25.00 -46.38
C GLN A 336 -18.66 24.76 -45.40
N ASP A 337 -17.62 25.60 -45.44
CA ASP A 337 -16.47 25.51 -44.52
C ASP A 337 -16.90 25.74 -43.06
N ILE A 338 -17.75 26.75 -42.80
CA ILE A 338 -18.29 27.01 -41.45
C ILE A 338 -19.11 25.83 -40.93
N ILE A 339 -19.95 25.23 -41.77
CA ILE A 339 -20.77 24.05 -41.42
C ILE A 339 -19.87 22.85 -41.09
N LEU A 340 -18.85 22.59 -41.92
CA LEU A 340 -17.90 21.49 -41.71
C LEU A 340 -17.06 21.69 -40.45
N GLU A 341 -16.54 22.90 -40.20
CA GLU A 341 -15.79 23.20 -38.99
C GLU A 341 -16.66 23.03 -37.73
N SER A 342 -17.91 23.50 -37.77
CA SER A 342 -18.86 23.35 -36.67
C SER A 342 -19.19 21.87 -36.40
N ALA A 343 -19.43 21.09 -37.46
CA ALA A 343 -19.67 19.65 -37.37
C ALA A 343 -18.44 18.91 -36.79
N LEU A 344 -17.24 19.24 -37.28
CA LEU A 344 -15.99 18.67 -36.81
C LEU A 344 -15.72 19.03 -35.34
N LYS A 345 -15.98 20.28 -34.93
CA LYS A 345 -15.89 20.71 -33.52
C LYS A 345 -16.90 19.97 -32.65
N GLY A 346 -18.13 19.78 -33.12
CA GLY A 346 -19.16 18.98 -32.45
C GLY A 346 -18.76 17.53 -32.27
N ALA A 347 -18.19 16.91 -33.30
CA ALA A 347 -17.70 15.53 -33.28
C ALA A 347 -16.51 15.36 -32.33
N ARG A 348 -15.54 16.28 -32.34
CA ARG A 348 -14.41 16.28 -31.40
C ARG A 348 -14.91 16.42 -29.95
N ALA A 349 -15.82 17.35 -29.69
CA ALA A 349 -16.40 17.51 -28.36
C ALA A 349 -17.16 16.26 -27.90
N ALA A 350 -17.90 15.58 -28.80
CA ALA A 350 -18.57 14.33 -28.48
C ALA A 350 -17.58 13.23 -28.10
N LYS A 351 -16.50 13.08 -28.88
CA LYS A 351 -15.41 12.14 -28.59
C LYS A 351 -14.75 12.43 -27.25
N ASP A 352 -14.41 13.68 -26.96
CA ASP A 352 -13.73 14.06 -25.72
C ASP A 352 -14.62 13.83 -24.49
N ASN A 353 -15.93 14.08 -24.62
CA ASN A 353 -16.92 13.75 -23.59
C ASN A 353 -17.02 12.24 -23.35
N LEU A 354 -17.08 11.42 -24.42
CA LEU A 354 -17.10 9.96 -24.30
C LEU A 354 -15.83 9.41 -23.64
N ILE A 355 -14.66 9.93 -24.01
CA ILE A 355 -13.39 9.53 -23.38
C ILE A 355 -13.41 9.90 -21.89
N SER A 356 -13.94 11.07 -21.54
CA SER A 356 -14.05 11.53 -20.15
C SER A 356 -15.01 10.64 -19.34
N TYR A 357 -16.16 10.29 -19.91
CA TYR A 357 -17.11 9.36 -19.28
C TYR A 357 -16.52 7.95 -19.13
N SER A 358 -15.82 7.43 -20.15
CA SER A 358 -15.13 6.14 -20.08
C SER A 358 -14.13 6.11 -18.93
N LYS A 359 -13.25 7.12 -18.86
CA LYS A 359 -12.26 7.23 -17.78
C LYS A 359 -12.89 7.32 -16.39
N GLU A 360 -14.03 8.00 -16.25
CA GLU A 360 -14.70 8.05 -14.95
C GLU A 360 -15.32 6.70 -14.57
N ILE A 361 -15.93 5.99 -15.52
CA ILE A 361 -16.46 4.64 -15.30
C ILE A 361 -15.34 3.66 -14.96
N GLU A 362 -14.23 3.68 -15.71
CA GLU A 362 -13.03 2.89 -15.42
C GLU A 362 -12.46 3.20 -14.03
N SER A 363 -12.44 4.47 -13.62
CA SER A 363 -11.99 4.87 -12.27
C SER A 363 -12.89 4.30 -11.17
N ARG A 364 -14.23 4.36 -11.37
CA ARG A 364 -15.21 3.79 -10.44
C ARG A 364 -15.09 2.27 -10.36
N GLU A 365 -14.92 1.61 -11.51
CA GLU A 365 -14.70 0.17 -11.61
C GLU A 365 -13.38 -0.24 -10.93
N SER A 366 -12.28 0.45 -11.21
CA SER A 366 -11.00 0.21 -10.54
C SER A 366 -11.11 0.31 -9.02
N ASN A 367 -11.89 1.27 -8.51
CA ASN A 367 -12.14 1.38 -7.07
C ASN A 367 -12.98 0.21 -6.53
N MET A 368 -13.99 -0.26 -7.25
CA MET A 368 -14.75 -1.47 -6.90
C MET A 368 -13.85 -2.71 -6.88
N ILE A 369 -13.05 -2.91 -7.93
CA ILE A 369 -12.08 -4.01 -8.05
C ILE A 369 -11.12 -4.04 -6.85
N LYS A 370 -10.63 -2.89 -6.36
CA LYS A 370 -9.77 -2.87 -5.15
C LYS A 370 -10.47 -3.45 -3.90
N HIS A 371 -11.78 -3.24 -3.76
CA HIS A 371 -12.55 -3.81 -2.65
C HIS A 371 -12.71 -5.33 -2.81
N GLU A 372 -13.04 -5.80 -4.02
CA GLU A 372 -13.15 -7.22 -4.34
C GLU A 372 -11.80 -7.94 -4.15
N VAL A 373 -10.70 -7.33 -4.57
CA VAL A 373 -9.34 -7.87 -4.36
C VAL A 373 -9.07 -8.11 -2.88
N VAL A 374 -9.33 -7.13 -2.00
CA VAL A 374 -9.12 -7.31 -0.56
C VAL A 374 -10.07 -8.34 0.03
N TRP A 375 -11.29 -8.43 -0.49
CA TRP A 375 -12.23 -9.47 -0.11
C TRP A 375 -11.64 -10.86 -0.36
N HIS A 376 -11.16 -11.15 -1.58
CA HIS A 376 -10.55 -12.44 -1.90
C HIS A 376 -9.25 -12.69 -1.14
N GLN A 377 -8.42 -11.66 -0.93
CA GLN A 377 -7.15 -11.76 -0.19
C GLN A 377 -7.35 -12.26 1.25
N LYS A 378 -8.48 -11.93 1.90
CA LYS A 378 -8.79 -12.45 3.24
C LYS A 378 -8.94 -13.98 3.26
N PHE A 379 -9.48 -14.57 2.18
CA PHE A 379 -9.63 -16.02 2.02
C PHE A 379 -8.35 -16.69 1.53
N THR A 380 -7.66 -16.08 0.55
CA THR A 380 -6.41 -16.67 0.04
C THR A 380 -5.32 -16.70 1.11
N LEU A 381 -5.29 -15.73 2.02
CA LEU A 381 -4.41 -15.74 3.19
C LEU A 381 -4.59 -16.96 4.09
N SER A 382 -5.83 -17.27 4.47
CA SER A 382 -6.11 -18.41 5.35
C SER A 382 -5.79 -19.72 4.63
N LEU A 383 -6.15 -19.82 3.36
CA LEU A 383 -5.86 -21.00 2.55
C LEU A 383 -4.35 -21.18 2.32
N ALA A 384 -3.60 -20.09 2.15
CA ALA A 384 -2.14 -20.13 2.01
C ALA A 384 -1.49 -20.78 3.23
N CYS A 385 -1.90 -20.43 4.45
CA CYS A 385 -1.39 -21.05 5.68
C CYS A 385 -1.51 -22.58 5.65
N PHE A 386 -2.66 -23.08 5.19
CA PHE A 386 -2.91 -24.51 5.06
C PHE A 386 -2.07 -25.14 3.96
N ILE A 387 -2.01 -24.52 2.77
CA ILE A 387 -1.21 -25.02 1.64
C ILE A 387 0.28 -25.08 1.99
N PHE A 388 0.82 -24.05 2.64
CA PHE A 388 2.23 -24.00 3.02
C PHE A 388 2.61 -25.07 4.04
N PHE A 389 1.71 -25.49 4.93
CA PHE A 389 1.91 -26.67 5.76
C PHE A 389 2.10 -27.94 4.91
N PHE A 390 1.24 -28.15 3.91
CA PHE A 390 1.31 -29.30 2.99
C PHE A 390 2.48 -29.24 2.00
N ILE A 391 3.20 -28.14 1.93
CA ILE A 391 4.48 -28.07 1.22
C ILE A 391 5.62 -28.36 2.20
N GLY A 392 5.59 -27.70 3.35
CA GLY A 392 6.70 -27.76 4.30
C GLY A 392 6.86 -29.12 4.97
N ALA A 393 5.77 -29.73 5.42
CA ALA A 393 5.80 -31.01 6.12
C ALA A 393 6.36 -32.16 5.26
N PRO A 394 5.88 -32.42 4.04
CA PRO A 394 6.46 -33.48 3.20
C PRO A 394 7.90 -33.15 2.82
N LEU A 395 8.17 -31.91 2.41
CA LEU A 395 9.50 -31.53 1.96
C LEU A 395 10.55 -31.64 3.07
N GLY A 396 10.19 -31.33 4.32
CA GLY A 396 11.05 -31.58 5.49
C GLY A 396 11.34 -33.06 5.69
N ALA A 397 10.32 -33.91 5.58
CA ALA A 397 10.47 -35.36 5.69
C ALA A 397 11.34 -35.98 4.58
N ILE A 398 11.37 -35.35 3.40
CA ILE A 398 12.18 -35.76 2.25
C ILE A 398 13.63 -35.30 2.39
N ILE A 399 13.84 -34.04 2.76
CA ILE A 399 15.17 -33.43 2.86
C ILE A 399 15.98 -34.01 4.02
N ARG A 400 15.32 -34.41 5.13
CA ARG A 400 15.94 -35.03 6.32
C ARG A 400 17.15 -34.25 6.87
N LYS A 401 17.11 -32.92 6.75
CA LYS A 401 18.03 -31.99 7.41
C LYS A 401 17.22 -30.99 8.18
N GLY A 402 17.41 -30.96 9.50
CA GLY A 402 16.65 -30.17 10.45
C GLY A 402 17.37 -28.90 10.95
N GLY A 403 18.65 -28.75 10.65
CA GLY A 403 19.38 -27.50 10.88
C GLY A 403 18.79 -26.29 10.16
N LEU A 404 19.16 -25.07 10.56
CA LEU A 404 18.56 -23.81 10.07
C LEU A 404 18.85 -23.51 8.58
N GLY A 405 19.91 -24.06 7.97
CA GLY A 405 20.35 -23.63 6.64
C GLY A 405 19.40 -23.98 5.50
N LEU A 406 19.32 -25.27 5.15
CA LEU A 406 18.58 -25.73 3.96
C LEU A 406 17.05 -25.50 4.07
N PRO A 407 16.38 -25.77 5.21
CA PRO A 407 14.97 -25.44 5.42
C PRO A 407 14.64 -23.97 5.18
N VAL A 408 15.49 -23.02 5.61
CA VAL A 408 15.25 -21.59 5.41
C VAL A 408 15.31 -21.23 3.94
N VAL A 409 16.36 -21.64 3.23
CA VAL A 409 16.53 -21.33 1.80
C VAL A 409 15.35 -21.85 0.97
N VAL A 410 14.95 -23.10 1.22
CA VAL A 410 13.83 -23.74 0.52
C VAL A 410 12.51 -23.04 0.86
N SER A 411 12.28 -22.69 2.13
CA SER A 411 11.08 -21.96 2.55
C SER A 411 10.97 -20.60 1.87
N VAL A 412 12.07 -19.84 1.88
CA VAL A 412 12.15 -18.52 1.26
C VAL A 412 11.88 -18.62 -0.25
N LEU A 413 12.43 -19.62 -0.94
CA LEU A 413 12.18 -19.84 -2.36
C LEU A 413 10.68 -20.03 -2.66
N PHE A 414 10.00 -20.95 -1.97
CA PHE A 414 8.57 -21.18 -2.18
C PHE A 414 7.72 -19.96 -1.81
N PHE A 415 8.09 -19.28 -0.72
CA PHE A 415 7.41 -18.08 -0.27
C PHE A 415 7.55 -16.92 -1.25
N VAL A 416 8.74 -16.71 -1.80
CA VAL A 416 9.02 -15.69 -2.83
C VAL A 416 8.28 -16.01 -4.12
N LEU A 417 8.32 -17.27 -4.59
CA LEU A 417 7.57 -17.68 -5.78
C LEU A 417 6.07 -17.45 -5.62
N TYR A 418 5.50 -17.83 -4.47
CA TYR A 418 4.09 -17.55 -4.16
C TYR A 418 3.78 -16.05 -4.25
N HIS A 419 4.59 -15.20 -3.62
CA HIS A 419 4.37 -13.76 -3.59
C HIS A 419 4.57 -13.11 -4.95
N ILE A 420 5.56 -13.52 -5.74
CA ILE A 420 5.76 -13.00 -7.09
C ILE A 420 4.53 -13.28 -7.95
N ILE A 421 4.02 -14.52 -7.94
CA ILE A 421 2.83 -14.89 -8.71
C ILE A 421 1.60 -14.12 -8.18
N SER A 422 1.44 -14.02 -6.86
CA SER A 422 0.32 -13.30 -6.24
C SER A 422 0.31 -11.82 -6.59
N ILE A 423 1.47 -11.14 -6.50
CA ILE A 423 1.62 -9.72 -6.85
C ILE A 423 1.38 -9.50 -8.34
N THR A 424 1.85 -10.42 -9.19
CA THR A 424 1.63 -10.35 -10.64
C THR A 424 0.14 -10.48 -10.96
N GLY A 425 -0.56 -11.45 -10.36
CA GLY A 425 -2.01 -11.61 -10.51
C GLY A 425 -2.79 -10.41 -9.99
N GLU A 426 -2.42 -9.86 -8.83
CA GLU A 426 -3.05 -8.64 -8.30
C GLU A 426 -2.86 -7.43 -9.21
N LYS A 427 -1.66 -7.27 -9.81
CA LYS A 427 -1.40 -6.20 -10.77
C LYS A 427 -2.25 -6.35 -12.04
N ALA A 428 -2.31 -7.55 -12.60
CA ALA A 428 -3.12 -7.85 -13.80
C ALA A 428 -4.62 -7.59 -13.57
N VAL A 429 -5.12 -7.82 -12.35
CA VAL A 429 -6.51 -7.48 -11.98
C VAL A 429 -6.71 -5.97 -11.91
N LYS A 430 -5.76 -5.24 -11.31
CA LYS A 430 -5.86 -3.77 -11.17
C LYS A 430 -5.74 -3.03 -12.49
N THR A 431 -5.08 -3.61 -13.50
CA THR A 431 -4.99 -3.08 -14.87
C THR A 431 -6.19 -3.45 -15.74
N GLY A 432 -7.06 -4.37 -15.29
CA GLY A 432 -8.21 -4.85 -16.05
C GLY A 432 -7.88 -5.98 -17.03
N ASP A 433 -6.67 -6.55 -16.98
CA ASP A 433 -6.25 -7.63 -17.88
C ASP A 433 -6.84 -8.99 -17.48
N LEU A 434 -7.11 -9.18 -16.19
CA LEU A 434 -7.67 -10.41 -15.63
C LEU A 434 -8.86 -10.12 -14.70
N ASN A 435 -9.84 -11.03 -14.71
CA ASN A 435 -10.92 -11.02 -13.73
C ASN A 435 -10.38 -11.23 -12.31
N VAL A 436 -11.04 -10.61 -11.33
CA VAL A 436 -10.63 -10.62 -9.92
C VAL A 436 -10.48 -12.04 -9.37
N ASP A 437 -11.46 -12.91 -9.66
CA ASP A 437 -11.47 -14.30 -9.21
C ASP A 437 -10.24 -15.07 -9.66
N PHE A 438 -9.82 -14.93 -10.92
CA PHE A 438 -8.69 -15.68 -11.44
C PHE A 438 -7.36 -15.07 -11.01
N GLY A 439 -7.23 -13.74 -11.05
CA GLY A 439 -5.95 -13.10 -10.78
C GLY A 439 -5.51 -13.22 -9.32
N ILE A 440 -6.42 -13.09 -8.35
CA ILE A 440 -6.07 -13.20 -6.92
C ILE A 440 -5.87 -14.65 -6.50
N TRP A 441 -6.58 -15.60 -7.10
CA TRP A 441 -6.43 -17.03 -6.80
C TRP A 441 -5.31 -17.71 -7.58
N LEU A 442 -4.69 -17.01 -8.55
CA LEU A 442 -3.65 -17.56 -9.42
C LEU A 442 -2.52 -18.26 -8.63
N SER A 443 -2.00 -17.61 -7.60
CA SER A 443 -0.91 -18.16 -6.78
C SER A 443 -1.33 -19.45 -6.07
N THR A 444 -2.54 -19.46 -5.50
CA THR A 444 -3.14 -20.63 -4.86
C THR A 444 -3.36 -21.77 -5.86
N MET A 445 -3.88 -21.47 -7.05
CA MET A 445 -4.14 -22.47 -8.10
C MET A 445 -2.84 -23.12 -8.61
N VAL A 446 -1.73 -22.39 -8.63
CA VAL A 446 -0.41 -22.92 -9.02
C VAL A 446 0.23 -23.74 -7.90
N ILE A 447 0.17 -23.25 -6.66
CA ILE A 447 0.89 -23.86 -5.54
C ILE A 447 0.14 -25.04 -4.90
N MET A 448 -1.19 -25.03 -4.88
CA MET A 448 -1.98 -26.11 -4.28
C MET A 448 -1.72 -27.49 -4.92
N PRO A 449 -1.74 -27.65 -6.25
CA PRO A 449 -1.42 -28.93 -6.89
C PRO A 449 0.01 -29.40 -6.56
N LEU A 450 0.96 -28.47 -6.46
CA LEU A 450 2.34 -28.79 -6.09
C LEU A 450 2.44 -29.30 -4.65
N GLY A 451 1.73 -28.67 -3.70
CA GLY A 451 1.66 -29.14 -2.31
C GLY A 451 1.03 -30.53 -2.19
N LEU A 452 -0.05 -30.78 -2.93
CA LEU A 452 -0.70 -32.10 -2.99
C LEU A 452 0.24 -33.16 -3.59
N PHE A 453 0.94 -32.82 -4.68
CA PHE A 453 1.90 -33.69 -5.33
C PHE A 453 3.07 -34.04 -4.40
N LEU A 454 3.67 -33.06 -3.73
CA LEU A 454 4.75 -33.26 -2.76
C LEU A 454 4.29 -34.11 -1.58
N THR A 455 3.08 -33.86 -1.06
CA THR A 455 2.47 -34.67 0.00
C THR A 455 2.29 -36.12 -0.45
N TYR A 456 1.72 -36.34 -1.63
CA TYR A 456 1.54 -37.67 -2.19
C TYR A 456 2.88 -38.41 -2.30
N LYS A 457 3.90 -37.76 -2.87
CA LYS A 457 5.22 -38.34 -3.10
C LYS A 457 5.97 -38.67 -1.80
N ALA A 458 5.93 -37.78 -0.81
CA ALA A 458 6.52 -38.03 0.51
C ALA A 458 5.86 -39.21 1.24
N THR A 459 4.55 -39.40 1.02
CA THR A 459 3.79 -40.48 1.68
C THR A 459 3.87 -41.82 0.98
N THR A 460 4.36 -41.86 -0.27
CA THR A 460 4.57 -43.08 -1.06
C THR A 460 6.05 -43.52 -1.10
N ASP A 461 6.92 -42.91 -0.28
CA ASP A 461 8.36 -43.23 -0.18
C ASP A 461 9.13 -43.16 -1.50
N ALA A 462 8.59 -42.45 -2.50
CA ALA A 462 9.28 -42.24 -3.77
C ALA A 462 10.41 -41.23 -3.58
N GLN A 463 11.65 -41.68 -3.81
CA GLN A 463 12.85 -40.81 -3.80
C GLN A 463 12.63 -39.63 -4.75
N LEU A 464 12.68 -38.41 -4.20
CA LEU A 464 12.35 -37.19 -4.94
C LEU A 464 13.49 -36.67 -5.82
N MET A 465 14.69 -37.20 -5.62
CA MET A 465 15.92 -36.81 -6.30
C MET A 465 16.63 -38.00 -6.93
N ASP A 466 15.90 -38.80 -7.69
CA ASP A 466 16.54 -39.53 -8.78
C ASP A 466 16.34 -38.68 -10.04
N THR A 467 17.42 -38.10 -10.55
CA THR A 467 17.42 -37.19 -11.73
C THR A 467 16.73 -37.85 -12.93
N GLU A 468 16.74 -39.19 -12.98
CA GLU A 468 16.03 -40.02 -13.95
C GLU A 468 14.49 -39.91 -13.86
N SER A 469 13.93 -39.76 -12.65
CA SER A 469 12.47 -39.68 -12.45
C SER A 469 11.89 -38.36 -12.98
N TRP A 470 12.64 -37.26 -12.86
CA TRP A 470 12.27 -35.97 -13.45
C TRP A 470 12.38 -35.99 -14.97
N GLN A 471 13.42 -36.64 -15.53
CA GLN A 471 13.52 -36.86 -16.97
C GLN A 471 12.39 -37.73 -17.53
N LYS A 472 11.97 -38.79 -16.82
CA LYS A 472 10.83 -39.63 -17.21
C LYS A 472 9.50 -38.88 -17.14
N PHE A 473 9.28 -38.03 -16.14
CA PHE A 473 8.07 -37.21 -16.02
C PHE A 473 7.96 -36.16 -17.16
N PHE A 474 9.04 -35.44 -17.45
CA PHE A 474 9.07 -34.49 -18.57
C PHE A 474 8.99 -35.18 -19.94
N LYS A 475 9.58 -36.37 -20.12
CA LYS A 475 9.37 -37.18 -21.34
C LYS A 475 7.92 -37.63 -21.52
N LYS A 476 7.22 -37.96 -20.44
CA LYS A 476 5.79 -38.33 -20.49
C LYS A 476 4.89 -37.15 -20.88
N LEU A 477 5.27 -35.93 -20.52
CA LEU A 477 4.56 -34.71 -20.90
C LEU A 477 4.82 -34.29 -22.37
N HIS A 478 5.91 -34.75 -22.98
CA HIS A 478 6.29 -34.42 -24.36
C HIS A 478 5.81 -35.40 -25.42
N PHE A 479 4.93 -36.36 -25.08
CA PHE A 479 4.31 -37.28 -26.04
C PHE A 479 2.78 -37.25 -25.95
N LYS A 480 2.21 -36.16 -26.46
CA LYS A 480 0.89 -36.15 -27.12
C LYS A 480 0.83 -34.97 -28.08
N LYS A 481 1.67 -35.01 -29.11
CA LYS A 481 1.35 -34.42 -30.41
C LYS A 481 0.85 -35.57 -31.27
N ASN A 482 -0.47 -35.70 -31.34
CA ASN A 482 -1.14 -36.22 -32.53
C ASN A 482 -1.89 -35.05 -33.12
#